data_AF-A0A258QDE8-F1
#
_entry.id   AF-A0A258QDE8-F1
#
_cell.length_a   1.000
_cell.length_b   1.000
_cell.length_c   1.000
_cell.angle_alpha   90.00
_cell.angle_beta   90.00
_cell.angle_gamma   90.00
#
_symmetry.space_group_name_H-M   'P 1'
#
loop_
_entity.id
_entity.type
_entity.pdbx_description
1 polymer ?
#
loop_
_entity_poly.entity_id
_entity_poly.type
_entity_poly.pdbx_seq_one_letter_code
_entity_poly.pdbx_strand_id
1 'polypeptide(L)' 'MELSVEFFPPKTPEGESKLHVVRERFSETLKPAFYSVTFGAG' A
#
# COMPACT_ATOMS: atom_id res chain seq x y z
N MET A 1 -15.70 10.85 7.33
CA MET A 1 -14.22 10.86 7.37
C MET A 1 -13.77 9.78 6.41
N GLU A 2 -12.99 10.14 5.39
CA GLU A 2 -12.46 9.18 4.42
C GLU A 2 -11.05 8.76 4.85
N LEU A 3 -10.80 7.46 4.91
CA LEU A 3 -9.49 6.91 5.23
C LEU A 3 -8.75 6.58 3.93
N SER A 4 -7.50 6.99 3.83
CA SER A 4 -6.58 6.61 2.76
C SER A 4 -5.30 6.01 3.33
N VAL A 5 -4.64 5.16 2.55
CA VAL A 5 -3.36 4.56 2.92
C VAL A 5 -2.35 4.80 1.80
N GLU A 6 -1.18 5.33 2.15
CA GLU A 6 -0.09 5.56 1.22
C GLU A 6 1.06 4.58 1.45
N PHE A 7 1.62 4.06 0.35
CA PHE A 7 2.79 3.18 0.36
C PHE A 7 3.99 3.83 -0.31
N PHE A 8 5.18 3.32 0.01
CA PHE A 8 6.39 3.59 -0.75
C PHE A 8 6.64 2.46 -1.76
N PRO A 9 7.22 2.77 -2.93
CA PRO A 9 7.52 1.75 -3.93
C PRO A 9 8.51 0.73 -3.36
N PRO A 10 8.21 -0.58 -3.45
CA PRO A 10 9.13 -1.62 -3.01
C PRO A 10 10.39 -1.62 -3.88
N LYS A 11 11.52 -2.02 -3.28
CA LYS A 11 12.82 -2.08 -3.97
C LYS A 11 13.25 -3.51 -4.33
N THR A 12 12.47 -4.51 -3.91
CA THR A 12 12.77 -5.94 -4.13
C THR A 12 11.47 -6.74 -4.37
N PRO A 13 11.55 -7.91 -5.02
CA PRO A 13 10.40 -8.81 -5.22
C PRO A 13 9.74 -9.27 -3.91
N GLU A 14 10.51 -9.46 -2.85
CA GLU A 14 9.98 -9.79 -1.52
C GLU A 14 9.17 -8.61 -0.95
N GLY A 15 9.62 -7.38 -1.24
CA GLY A 15 8.90 -6.15 -0.90
C GLY A 15 7.56 -6.04 -1.62
N GLU A 16 7.51 -6.39 -2.91
CA GLU A 16 6.27 -6.44 -3.70
C GLU A 16 5.29 -7.46 -3.12
N SER A 17 5.77 -8.67 -2.82
CA SER A 17 4.97 -9.73 -2.22
C SER A 17 4.40 -9.32 -0.86
N LYS A 18 5.23 -8.68 -0.02
CA LYS A 18 4.80 -8.15 1.29
C LYS A 18 3.78 -7.03 1.14
N LEU A 19 3.98 -6.12 0.20
CA LEU A 19 3.06 -5.02 -0.08
C LEU A 19 1.68 -5.55 -0.46
N HIS A 20 1.62 -6.60 -1.29
CA HIS A 20 0.37 -7.25 -1.67
C HIS A 20 -0.42 -7.76 -0.45
N VAL A 21 0.23 -8.54 0.43
CA VAL A 21 -0.39 -9.11 1.63
C VAL A 21 -0.87 -8.02 2.60
N VAL A 22 -0.07 -6.96 2.80
CA VAL A 22 -0.47 -5.83 3.67
C VAL A 22 -1.68 -5.10 3.11
N ARG A 23 -1.72 -4.86 1.80
CA ARG A 23 -2.85 -4.21 1.13
C ARG A 23 -4.14 -5.01 1.27
N GLU A 24 -4.09 -6.33 1.12
CA GLU A 24 -5.25 -7.22 1.32
C GLU A 24 -5.76 -7.12 2.76
N ARG A 25 -4.87 -7.28 3.76
CA ARG A 25 -5.24 -7.18 5.17
C ARG A 25 -5.89 -5.84 5.52
N PHE A 26 -5.38 -4.74 4.96
CA PHE A 26 -5.96 -3.42 5.18
C PHE A 26 -7.30 -3.24 4.47
N SER A 27 -7.51 -3.88 3.32
CA SER A 27 -8.80 -3.86 2.63
C SER A 27 -9.88 -4.55 3.47
N GLU A 28 -9.53 -5.63 4.17
CA GLU A 28 -10.45 -6.36 5.05
C GLU A 28 -10.78 -5.61 6.34
N THR A 29 -9.75 -5.04 6.98
CA THR A 29 -9.86 -4.51 8.35
C THR A 29 -10.12 -3.00 8.42
N LEU A 30 -9.60 -2.22 7.47
CA LEU A 30 -9.67 -0.76 7.47
C LEU A 30 -10.58 -0.19 6.39
N LYS A 31 -10.75 -0.90 5.27
CA LYS A 31 -11.61 -0.48 4.13
C LYS A 31 -11.37 0.99 3.71
N PRO A 32 -10.12 1.38 3.38
CA PRO A 32 -9.84 2.74 2.93
C PRO A 32 -10.55 3.04 1.61
N ALA A 33 -10.84 4.32 1.37
CA ALA A 33 -11.46 4.80 0.13
C ALA A 33 -10.53 4.59 -1.07
N PHE A 34 -9.22 4.75 -0.87
CA PHE A 34 -8.21 4.51 -1.89
C PHE A 34 -6.83 4.23 -1.28
N TYR A 35 -5.95 3.73 -2.13
CA TYR A 35 -4.52 3.56 -1.86
C TYR A 35 -3.70 4.43 -2.80
N SER A 36 -2.59 5.00 -2.31
CA SER A 36 -1.60 5.70 -3.14
C SER A 36 -0.22 5.03 -3.01
N VAL A 37 0.62 5.24 -4.02
CA VAL A 37 2.04 4.89 -3.99
C VAL A 37 2.81 6.14 -4.35
N THR A 38 3.83 6.50 -3.55
CA THR A 38 4.67 7.66 -3.83
C THR A 38 5.52 7.44 -5.09
N PHE A 39 5.87 8.54 -5.77
CA PHE A 39 6.82 8.54 -6.86
C PHE A 39 8.13 9.19 -6.38
N GLY A 40 9.19 8.40 -6.26
CA GLY A 40 10.51 8.90 -5.85
C GLY A 40 11.20 9.68 -6.97
N ALA A 41 11.97 10.71 -6.63
CA ALA A 41 12.70 11.53 -7.61
C ALA A 41 13.90 10.85 -8.27
N GLY A 42 14.22 9.60 -7.90
CA GLY A 42 15.47 8.92 -8.25
C GLY A 42 16.56 9.23 -7.25
#